data_AF-A0A6G4U991-F1
#
_entry.id   AF-A0A6G4U991-F1
#
_cell.length_a   1.000
_cell.length_b   1.000
_cell.length_c   1.000
_cell.angle_alpha   90.00
_cell.angle_beta   90.00
_cell.angle_gamma   90.00
#
_symmetry.space_group_name_H-M   'P 1'
#
loop_
_entity.id
_entity.type
_entity.pdbx_description
1 polymer ?
#
loop_
_entity_poly.entity_id
_entity_poly.type
_entity_poly.pdbx_seq_one_letter_code
_entity_poly.pdbx_strand_id
1 'polypeptide(L)'
;MSDAIERPTPDPDAWAAACAEDLAAEQARRRAEYGTPPGSAAEEFKRLIDSFADKVTGLGGPFGGMAAGAAGMAAKGAARQFIEQAKSAIEPVIDRNPELFDHLAAAGAELREAYRAAVSNDEARWTKEQAADIERIDLTEDKSRDEDDEPRDEK
;
A
#
# COMPACT_ATOMS: atom_id res chain seq x y z
N MET A 1 14.99 -19.03 -60.59
CA MET A 1 13.93 -18.25 -59.92
C MET A 1 14.47 -17.88 -58.55
N SER A 2 14.95 -16.65 -58.39
CA SER A 2 15.51 -16.19 -57.12
C SER A 2 14.40 -15.45 -56.39
N ASP A 3 13.76 -16.15 -55.46
CA ASP A 3 12.85 -15.53 -54.50
C ASP A 3 13.73 -14.71 -53.55
N ALA A 4 13.82 -13.41 -53.80
CA ALA A 4 14.50 -12.50 -52.90
C ALA A 4 13.66 -12.45 -51.62
N ILE A 5 14.16 -13.04 -50.53
CA ILE A 5 13.58 -12.84 -49.21
C ILE A 5 13.75 -11.35 -48.90
N GLU A 6 12.72 -10.58 -49.21
CA GLU A 6 12.56 -9.19 -48.81
C GLU A 6 12.49 -9.21 -47.29
N ARG A 7 13.65 -9.00 -46.65
CA ARG A 7 13.70 -8.95 -45.19
C ARG A 7 12.96 -7.69 -44.76
N PRO A 8 11.85 -7.81 -44.00
CA PRO A 8 11.12 -6.65 -43.55
C PRO A 8 12.08 -5.77 -42.74
N THR A 9 12.05 -4.47 -43.03
CA THR A 9 12.80 -3.49 -42.25
C THR A 9 12.37 -3.59 -40.79
N PRO A 10 13.31 -3.79 -39.84
CA PRO A 10 12.96 -3.85 -38.43
C PRO A 10 12.24 -2.57 -38.01
N ASP A 11 11.06 -2.72 -37.43
CA ASP A 11 10.34 -1.61 -36.83
C ASP A 11 11.08 -1.20 -35.54
N PRO A 12 11.62 0.03 -35.47
CA PRO A 12 12.34 0.50 -34.30
C PRO A 12 11.48 0.53 -33.03
N ASP A 13 10.16 0.59 -33.16
CA ASP A 13 9.21 0.71 -32.05
C ASP A 13 8.51 -0.62 -31.69
N ALA A 14 8.87 -1.73 -32.35
CA ALA A 14 8.24 -3.03 -32.14
C ALA A 14 8.29 -3.49 -30.66
N TRP A 15 9.39 -3.21 -29.96
CA TRP A 15 9.52 -3.53 -28.54
C TRP A 15 8.64 -2.63 -27.66
N ALA A 16 8.61 -1.33 -27.95
CA ALA A 16 7.76 -0.39 -27.22
C ALA A 16 6.27 -0.74 -27.39
N ALA A 17 5.86 -1.12 -28.60
CA ALA A 17 4.50 -1.59 -28.88
C ALA A 17 4.15 -2.87 -28.12
N ALA A 18 5.03 -3.87 -28.13
CA ALA A 18 4.83 -5.11 -27.39
C ALA A 18 4.75 -4.88 -25.86
N CYS A 19 5.60 -4.01 -25.31
CA CYS A 19 5.53 -3.63 -23.90
C CYS A 19 4.25 -2.88 -23.54
N ALA A 20 3.78 -1.99 -24.43
CA ALA A 20 2.52 -1.28 -24.22
C ALA A 20 1.32 -2.25 -24.24
N GLU A 21 1.32 -3.24 -25.13
CA GLU A 21 0.29 -4.28 -25.18
C GLU A 21 0.29 -5.15 -23.91
N ASP A 22 1.47 -5.62 -23.47
CA ASP A 22 1.60 -6.42 -22.25
C ASP A 22 1.17 -5.63 -21.00
N LEU A 23 1.56 -4.36 -20.90
CA LEU A 23 1.12 -3.48 -19.82
C LEU A 23 -0.40 -3.28 -19.84
N ALA A 24 -1.00 -3.08 -21.01
CA ALA A 24 -2.45 -2.93 -21.15
C ALA A 24 -3.20 -4.22 -20.77
N ALA A 25 -2.67 -5.39 -21.14
CA ALA A 25 -3.21 -6.69 -20.77
C ALA A 25 -3.12 -6.94 -19.26
N GLU A 26 -1.99 -6.61 -18.62
CA GLU A 26 -1.82 -6.73 -17.18
C GLU A 26 -2.73 -5.77 -16.42
N GLN A 27 -2.86 -4.52 -16.88
CA GLN A 27 -3.83 -3.59 -16.30
C GLN A 27 -5.26 -4.10 -16.44
N ALA A 28 -5.62 -4.75 -17.56
CA ALA A 28 -6.95 -5.34 -17.73
C ALA A 28 -7.19 -6.51 -16.78
N ARG A 29 -6.20 -7.39 -16.57
CA ARG A 29 -6.27 -8.48 -15.57
C ARG A 29 -6.45 -7.92 -14.17
N ARG A 30 -5.63 -6.95 -13.77
CA ARG A 30 -5.72 -6.25 -12.49
C ARG A 30 -7.11 -5.64 -12.29
N ARG A 31 -7.66 -5.01 -13.31
CA ARG A 31 -9.01 -4.43 -13.27
C ARG A 31 -10.11 -5.47 -13.11
N ALA A 32 -9.95 -6.65 -13.71
CA ALA A 32 -10.91 -7.74 -13.56
C ALA A 32 -10.85 -8.37 -12.15
N GLU A 33 -9.66 -8.48 -11.55
CA GLU A 33 -9.47 -9.10 -10.24
C GLU A 33 -9.77 -8.15 -9.07
N TYR A 34 -9.27 -6.92 -9.14
CA TYR A 34 -9.33 -5.93 -8.06
C TYR A 34 -10.39 -4.85 -8.26
N GLY A 35 -11.08 -4.86 -9.41
CA GLY A 35 -12.11 -3.88 -9.76
C GLY A 35 -11.58 -2.69 -10.56
N THR A 36 -12.49 -1.76 -10.90
CA THR A 36 -12.11 -0.54 -11.64
C THR A 36 -11.17 0.28 -10.76
N PRO A 37 -10.05 0.81 -11.30
CA PRO A 37 -9.17 1.66 -10.53
C PRO A 37 -9.99 2.87 -10.06
N PRO A 38 -9.65 3.47 -8.92
CA PRO A 38 -10.23 4.74 -8.53
C PRO A 38 -10.12 5.77 -9.68
N GLY A 39 -10.95 6.81 -9.62
CA GLY A 39 -10.86 7.94 -10.56
C GLY A 39 -9.47 8.58 -10.56
N SER A 40 -9.28 9.64 -11.33
CA SER A 40 -8.00 10.37 -11.28
C SER A 40 -7.64 10.75 -9.83
N ALA A 41 -6.34 10.83 -9.50
CA ALA A 41 -5.93 11.17 -8.14
C ALA A 41 -6.52 12.51 -7.68
N ALA A 42 -6.68 13.45 -8.62
CA ALA A 42 -7.37 14.72 -8.45
C ALA A 42 -8.85 14.55 -8.05
N GLU A 43 -9.61 13.69 -8.74
CA GLU A 43 -11.02 13.44 -8.43
C GLU A 43 -11.20 12.74 -7.08
N GLU A 44 -10.36 11.77 -6.76
CA GLU A 44 -10.40 11.11 -5.45
C GLU A 44 -10.01 12.07 -4.33
N PHE A 45 -9.08 12.99 -4.57
CA PHE A 45 -8.74 14.03 -3.61
C PHE A 45 -9.92 14.99 -3.34
N LYS A 46 -10.67 15.38 -4.38
CA LYS A 46 -11.92 16.15 -4.19
C LYS A 46 -12.93 15.37 -3.34
N ARG A 47 -13.16 14.09 -3.67
CA ARG A 47 -14.06 13.22 -2.89
C ARG A 47 -13.61 13.04 -1.44
N LEU A 48 -12.31 12.98 -1.19
CA LEU A 48 -11.74 12.91 0.16
C LEU A 48 -12.02 14.20 0.94
N ILE A 49 -11.81 15.37 0.33
CA ILE A 49 -12.10 16.66 0.97
C ILE A 49 -13.60 16.76 1.26
N ASP A 50 -14.47 16.35 0.34
CA ASP A 50 -15.92 16.32 0.54
C ASP A 50 -16.30 15.40 1.70
N SER A 51 -15.79 14.16 1.69
CA SER A 51 -16.02 13.20 2.78
C SER A 51 -15.51 13.70 4.12
N PHE A 52 -14.37 14.37 4.14
CA PHE A 52 -13.80 14.97 5.35
C PHE A 52 -14.66 16.14 5.85
N ALA A 53 -15.12 17.02 4.96
CA ALA A 53 -16.02 18.11 5.29
C ALA A 53 -17.34 17.60 5.89
N ASP A 54 -17.92 16.56 5.28
CA ASP A 54 -19.11 15.88 5.79
C ASP A 54 -18.87 15.23 7.14
N LYS A 55 -17.70 14.60 7.35
CA LYS A 55 -17.34 14.03 8.65
C LYS A 55 -17.15 15.09 9.71
N VAL A 56 -16.47 16.20 9.43
CA VAL A 56 -16.23 17.30 10.40
C VAL A 56 -17.54 17.99 10.78
N THR A 57 -18.43 18.21 9.81
CA THR A 57 -19.75 18.81 10.06
C THR A 57 -20.70 17.82 10.74
N GLY A 58 -20.60 16.53 10.39
CA GLY A 58 -21.31 15.40 10.99
C GLY A 58 -20.80 15.01 12.38
N LEU A 59 -19.54 15.31 12.72
CA LEU A 59 -18.96 15.18 14.07
C LEU A 59 -19.46 16.27 15.03
N GLY A 60 -20.72 16.67 14.86
CA GLY A 60 -21.48 17.45 15.81
C GLY A 60 -21.81 16.73 17.13
N GLY A 61 -21.18 15.59 17.45
CA GLY A 61 -21.04 15.02 18.81
C GLY A 61 -21.27 13.51 18.94
N PRO A 62 -20.30 12.78 19.54
CA PRO A 62 -20.60 11.88 20.68
C PRO A 62 -19.87 12.25 21.98
N PHE A 63 -18.94 13.21 21.94
CA PHE A 63 -18.39 13.87 23.15
C PHE A 63 -19.13 15.18 23.49
N GLY A 64 -20.14 15.54 22.69
CA GLY A 64 -20.88 16.80 22.74
C GLY A 64 -22.05 16.83 23.72
N GLY A 65 -21.84 16.32 24.94
CA GLY A 65 -22.90 16.25 25.97
C GLY A 65 -23.16 17.54 26.77
N MET A 66 -22.37 18.62 26.61
CA MET A 66 -22.49 19.77 27.53
C MET A 66 -22.44 21.16 26.90
N ALA A 67 -22.14 21.30 25.60
CA ALA A 67 -21.95 22.62 24.96
C ALA A 67 -22.90 22.88 23.79
N ALA A 68 -24.15 22.40 23.86
CA ALA A 68 -25.19 22.63 22.85
C ALA A 68 -25.79 24.05 22.89
N GLY A 69 -24.95 25.08 23.09
CA GLY A 69 -25.32 26.49 23.03
C GLY A 69 -24.78 27.19 21.77
N ALA A 70 -25.12 28.47 21.61
CA ALA A 70 -24.74 29.31 20.46
C ALA A 70 -23.24 29.26 20.08
N ALA A 71 -22.34 28.99 21.04
CA ALA A 71 -20.90 28.79 20.80
C ALA A 71 -20.60 27.56 19.91
N GLY A 72 -21.37 26.47 20.04
CA GLY A 72 -21.23 25.28 19.19
C GLY A 72 -21.73 25.51 17.76
N MET A 73 -22.78 26.34 17.58
CA MET A 73 -23.23 26.74 16.24
C MET A 73 -22.26 27.72 15.57
N ALA A 74 -21.71 28.69 16.32
CA ALA A 74 -20.71 29.61 15.80
C ALA A 74 -19.41 28.89 15.39
N ALA A 75 -18.93 27.94 16.19
CA ALA A 75 -17.78 27.12 15.85
C ALA A 75 -18.00 26.25 14.60
N LYS A 76 -19.19 25.63 14.46
CA LYS A 76 -19.57 24.89 13.25
C LYS A 76 -19.64 25.80 12.01
N GLY A 77 -20.16 27.02 12.14
CA GLY A 77 -20.19 28.01 11.07
C GLY A 77 -18.79 28.44 10.61
N ALA A 78 -17.90 28.74 11.56
CA ALA A 78 -16.51 29.10 11.26
C ALA A 78 -15.74 27.95 10.60
N ALA A 79 -15.91 26.71 11.07
CA ALA A 79 -15.30 25.53 10.45
C ALA A 79 -15.80 25.32 9.01
N ARG A 80 -17.11 25.47 8.77
CA ARG A 80 -17.69 25.36 7.43
C ARG A 80 -17.15 26.45 6.50
N GLN A 81 -17.09 27.69 6.97
CA GLN A 81 -16.55 28.81 6.19
C GLN A 81 -15.06 28.62 5.87
N PHE A 82 -14.27 28.10 6.82
CA PHE A 82 -12.88 27.75 6.58
C PHE A 82 -12.73 26.65 5.52
N ILE A 83 -13.55 25.59 5.58
CA ILE A 83 -13.56 24.52 4.59
C ILE A 83 -13.90 25.06 3.20
N GLU A 84 -14.96 25.88 3.07
CA GLU A 84 -15.32 26.49 1.79
C GLU A 84 -14.20 27.41 1.25
N GLN A 85 -13.54 28.15 2.13
CA GLN A 85 -12.41 28.98 1.74
C GLN A 85 -11.22 28.13 1.26
N ALA A 86 -10.90 27.03 1.97
CA ALA A 86 -9.87 26.09 1.55
C ALA A 86 -10.20 25.42 0.21
N LYS A 87 -11.46 24.97 0.02
CA LYS A 87 -11.96 24.41 -1.25
C LYS A 87 -11.80 25.41 -2.38
N SER A 88 -12.30 26.63 -2.21
CA SER A 88 -12.22 27.67 -3.25
C SER A 88 -10.78 28.06 -3.63
N ALA A 89 -9.83 27.92 -2.70
CA ALA A 89 -8.41 28.16 -2.96
C ALA A 89 -7.75 26.99 -3.71
N ILE A 90 -8.16 25.75 -3.44
CA ILE A 90 -7.51 24.55 -3.98
C ILE A 90 -8.14 24.04 -5.28
N GLU A 91 -9.46 24.22 -5.48
CA GLU A 91 -10.18 23.84 -6.69
C GLU A 91 -9.47 24.33 -7.98
N PRO A 92 -9.01 25.60 -8.06
CA PRO A 92 -8.35 26.10 -9.26
C PRO A 92 -6.95 25.50 -9.49
N VAL A 93 -6.33 24.90 -8.48
CA VAL A 93 -5.05 24.21 -8.60
C VAL A 93 -5.29 22.81 -9.14
N ILE A 94 -6.31 22.13 -8.61
CA ILE A 94 -6.73 20.79 -9.04
C ILE A 94 -7.17 20.84 -10.52
N ASP A 95 -7.99 21.81 -10.90
CA ASP A 95 -8.50 21.91 -12.27
C ASP A 95 -7.43 22.30 -13.29
N ARG A 96 -6.41 23.06 -12.87
CA ARG A 96 -5.33 23.51 -13.76
C ARG A 96 -4.18 22.51 -13.91
N ASN A 97 -3.95 21.67 -12.89
CA ASN A 97 -2.81 20.75 -12.86
C ASN A 97 -3.27 19.38 -12.32
N PRO A 98 -4.18 18.67 -13.03
CA PRO A 98 -4.65 17.36 -12.58
C PRO A 98 -3.51 16.33 -12.47
N GLU A 99 -2.54 16.37 -13.39
CA GLU A 99 -1.38 15.46 -13.43
C GLU A 99 -0.44 15.61 -12.23
N LEU A 100 -0.42 16.78 -11.58
CA LEU A 100 0.36 16.98 -10.35
C LEU A 100 -0.06 15.98 -9.27
N PHE A 101 -1.36 15.68 -9.18
CA PHE A 101 -1.90 14.77 -8.16
C PHE A 101 -1.56 13.32 -8.45
N ASP A 102 -1.42 12.94 -9.73
CA ASP A 102 -0.94 11.61 -10.10
C ASP A 102 0.52 11.42 -9.68
N HIS A 103 1.36 12.44 -9.87
CA HIS A 103 2.75 12.43 -9.40
C HIS A 103 2.86 12.39 -7.88
N LEU A 104 2.04 13.16 -7.17
CA LEU A 104 1.99 13.14 -5.71
C LEU A 104 1.54 11.77 -5.18
N ALA A 105 0.55 11.15 -5.82
CA ALA A 105 0.09 9.81 -5.46
C ALA A 105 1.19 8.76 -5.66
N ALA A 106 1.90 8.81 -6.79
CA ALA A 106 3.03 7.92 -7.06
C ALA A 106 4.17 8.11 -6.04
N ALA A 107 4.60 9.34 -5.80
CA ALA A 107 5.65 9.66 -4.83
C ALA A 107 5.27 9.25 -3.40
N GLY A 108 4.00 9.42 -3.01
CA GLY A 108 3.50 8.99 -1.71
C GLY A 108 3.53 7.47 -1.54
N ALA A 109 3.25 6.71 -2.59
CA ALA A 109 3.35 5.25 -2.57
C ALA A 109 4.81 4.80 -2.38
N GLU A 110 5.75 5.42 -3.10
CA GLU A 110 7.18 5.16 -2.94
C GLU A 110 7.67 5.47 -1.52
N LEU A 111 7.25 6.61 -0.95
CA LEU A 111 7.62 6.98 0.43
C LEU A 111 7.08 5.97 1.45
N ARG A 112 5.85 5.49 1.27
CA ARG A 112 5.23 4.50 2.18
C ARG A 112 5.94 3.15 2.10
N GLU A 113 6.32 2.72 0.90
CA GLU A 113 7.08 1.47 0.73
C GLU A 113 8.50 1.60 1.27
N ALA A 114 9.17 2.73 1.06
CA ALA A 114 10.47 3.01 1.66
C ALA A 114 10.39 3.00 3.19
N TYR A 115 9.35 3.60 3.77
CA TYR A 115 9.10 3.55 5.20
C TYR A 115 8.84 2.12 5.69
N ARG A 116 7.99 1.35 5.00
CA ARG A 116 7.72 -0.04 5.35
C ARG A 116 8.99 -0.89 5.30
N ALA A 117 9.82 -0.71 4.28
CA ALA A 117 11.11 -1.40 4.15
C ALA A 117 12.07 -1.02 5.29
N ALA A 118 12.15 0.27 5.65
CA ALA A 118 12.95 0.73 6.77
C ALA A 118 12.48 0.10 8.10
N VAL A 119 11.18 0.13 8.37
CA VAL A 119 10.59 -0.48 9.57
C VAL A 119 10.80 -1.99 9.58
N SER A 120 10.56 -2.70 8.47
CA SER A 120 10.79 -4.15 8.39
C SER A 120 12.26 -4.52 8.56
N ASN A 121 13.20 -3.68 8.12
CA ASN A 121 14.63 -3.88 8.34
C ASN A 121 15.02 -3.68 9.82
N ASP A 122 14.48 -2.64 10.45
CA ASP A 122 14.61 -2.45 11.90
C ASP A 122 13.98 -3.62 12.65
N GLU A 123 12.84 -4.12 12.16
CA GLU A 123 12.12 -5.25 12.74
C GLU A 123 12.86 -6.58 12.60
N ALA A 124 13.60 -6.78 11.51
CA ALA A 124 14.42 -7.97 11.32
C ALA A 124 15.67 -7.95 12.23
N ARG A 125 16.25 -6.77 12.45
CA ARG A 125 17.49 -6.63 13.22
C ARG A 125 17.31 -6.99 14.70
N TRP A 126 16.34 -6.40 15.38
CA TRP A 126 16.06 -6.67 16.80
C TRP A 126 15.43 -8.06 17.07
N THR A 127 14.70 -8.66 16.12
CA THR A 127 14.15 -10.03 16.29
C THR A 127 15.19 -11.12 16.07
N LYS A 128 16.14 -10.90 15.15
CA LYS A 128 17.23 -11.86 14.87
C LYS A 128 18.28 -11.90 15.98
N GLU A 129 18.50 -10.77 16.66
CA GLU A 129 19.37 -10.70 17.84
C GLU A 129 18.79 -11.52 19.01
N GLN A 130 17.46 -11.65 19.10
CA GLN A 130 16.78 -12.46 20.12
C GLN A 130 16.79 -13.97 19.79
N ALA A 131 16.80 -14.35 18.52
CA ALA A 131 16.90 -15.76 18.10
C ALA A 131 18.31 -16.35 18.33
N ALA A 132 19.36 -15.54 18.18
CA ALA A 132 20.75 -15.95 18.42
C ALA A 132 21.05 -16.20 19.91
N ASP A 133 20.26 -15.63 20.83
CA ASP A 133 20.43 -15.79 22.29
C ASP A 133 19.61 -16.96 22.87
N ILE A 134 18.71 -17.56 22.06
CA ILE A 134 17.82 -18.67 22.49
C ILE A 134 18.34 -20.05 22.05
N GLU A 135 19.19 -20.14 21.02
CA GLU A 135 19.86 -21.40 20.66
C GLU A 135 21.14 -21.63 21.48
N ARG A 136 20.99 -22.20 22.68
CA ARG A 136 21.71 -23.40 23.16
C ARG A 136 21.34 -23.72 24.61
N ILE A 137 20.26 -24.46 24.81
CA ILE A 137 20.07 -25.24 26.04
C ILE A 137 20.06 -26.71 25.62
N ASP A 138 21.20 -27.38 25.76
CA ASP A 138 21.31 -28.83 25.63
C ASP A 138 20.53 -29.50 26.76
N LEU A 139 19.30 -29.91 26.49
CA LEU A 139 18.44 -30.70 27.36
C LEU A 139 18.21 -32.09 26.75
N THR A 140 19.25 -32.90 26.68
CA THR A 140 19.09 -34.36 26.53
C THR A 140 20.08 -35.07 27.43
N GLU A 141 19.74 -35.05 28.71
CA GLU A 141 19.89 -36.24 29.54
C GLU A 141 18.92 -37.29 28.95
N ASP A 142 19.43 -38.33 28.29
CA ASP A 142 18.62 -39.50 27.94
C ASP A 142 19.34 -40.79 28.35
N LYS A 143 18.73 -41.45 29.33
CA LYS A 143 19.01 -42.82 29.74
C LYS A 143 18.12 -43.73 28.90
N SER A 144 18.57 -44.98 28.74
CA SER A 144 17.84 -46.12 28.17
C SER A 144 17.88 -46.13 26.64
N ARG A 145 18.54 -47.12 26.03
CA ARG A 145 17.97 -48.40 25.55
C ARG A 145 18.99 -48.89 24.52
N ASP A 146 19.25 -50.16 24.21
CA ASP A 146 18.69 -51.47 24.48
C ASP A 146 19.87 -52.44 24.15
N GLU A 147 20.03 -53.53 24.89
CA GLU A 147 19.76 -54.90 24.42
C GLU A 147 20.53 -55.29 23.14
N ASP A 148 21.38 -56.30 23.31
CA ASP A 148 21.89 -57.30 22.34
C ASP A 148 23.24 -57.74 22.93
N ASP A 149 23.46 -58.94 23.47
CA ASP A 149 23.14 -60.23 22.88
C ASP A 149 23.44 -61.30 23.97
N GLU A 150 22.47 -62.16 24.31
CA GLU A 150 22.69 -63.40 25.07
C GLU A 150 22.29 -64.56 24.13
N PRO A 151 23.05 -65.67 24.07
CA PRO A 151 22.60 -66.78 24.90
C PRO A 151 23.70 -67.67 25.49
N ARG A 152 23.41 -68.09 26.73
CA ARG A 152 23.51 -69.46 27.28
C ARG A 152 24.19 -70.54 26.42
N ASP A 153 25.28 -71.07 26.99
CA ASP A 153 25.49 -72.48 27.41
C ASP A 153 26.94 -72.93 27.14
N GLU A 154 27.65 -73.39 28.17
CA GLU A 154 28.13 -74.79 28.28
C GLU A 154 29.06 -75.02 29.49
N LYS A 155 28.66 -76.05 30.27
CA LYS A 155 29.40 -76.93 31.21
C LYS A 155 29.88 -76.43 32.57
#